data_AF-A0A6M2D537-F1
#
_entry.id   AF-A0A6M2D537-F1
#
_cell.length_a   1.000
_cell.length_b   1.000
_cell.length_c   1.000
_cell.angle_alpha   90.00
_cell.angle_beta   90.00
_cell.angle_gamma   90.00
#
_symmetry.space_group_name_H-M   'P 1'
#
loop_
_entity.id
_entity.type
_entity.pdbx_description
1 polymer ?
#
loop_
_entity_poly.entity_id
_entity_poly.type
_entity_poly.pdbx_seq_one_letter_code
_entity_poly.pdbx_strand_id
1 'polypeptide(L)'
;MYVTLLYIFLTLLLCNGLTVDDTPLAAYCRRALRPPVMIRGEYVVTCVYLCEGLPFRFSREHDGTRCAAFVDGYTTQGYCKDGECEVQEAARTKQ
;
A
#
# COMPACT_ATOMS: atom_id res chain seq x y z
N MET A 1 47.12 2.67 13.34
CA MET A 1 46.17 3.68 13.84
C MET A 1 45.53 4.53 12.74
N TYR A 2 46.26 4.93 11.69
CA TYR A 2 45.67 5.75 10.61
C TYR A 2 44.70 4.97 9.71
N VAL A 3 45.03 3.72 9.39
CA VAL A 3 44.22 2.84 8.52
C VAL A 3 42.86 2.51 9.12
N THR A 4 42.81 2.27 10.43
CA THR A 4 41.57 2.01 11.18
C THR A 4 40.67 3.24 11.23
N LEU A 5 41.25 4.43 11.42
CA LEU A 5 40.50 5.68 11.38
C LEU A 5 39.95 5.96 9.98
N LEU A 6 40.72 5.66 8.94
CA LEU A 6 40.30 5.80 7.55
C LEU A 6 39.14 4.86 7.20
N TYR A 7 39.18 3.62 7.69
CA TYR A 7 38.07 2.66 7.56
C TYR A 7 36.80 3.13 8.27
N ILE A 8 36.92 3.61 9.51
CA ILE A 8 35.79 4.14 10.28
C ILE A 8 35.16 5.33 9.56
N PHE A 9 36.00 6.24 9.04
CA PHE A 9 35.56 7.40 8.26
C PHE A 9 34.88 6.99 6.95
N LEU A 10 35.40 5.96 6.26
CA LEU A 10 34.79 5.41 5.04
C LEU A 10 33.44 4.76 5.33
N THR A 11 33.32 4.01 6.44
CA THR A 11 32.04 3.42 6.87
C THR A 11 31.02 4.47 7.26
N LEU A 12 31.44 5.57 7.89
CA LEU A 12 30.56 6.72 8.19
C LEU A 12 30.09 7.39 6.90
N LEU A 13 30.97 7.61 5.92
CA LEU A 13 30.62 8.18 4.61
C LEU A 13 29.65 7.30 3.82
N LEU A 14 29.80 5.97 3.88
CA LEU A 14 28.89 5.00 3.25
C LEU A 14 27.57 4.83 4.01
N CYS A 15 27.54 5.09 5.32
CA CYS A 15 26.33 5.01 6.16
C CYS A 15 25.56 6.34 6.30
N ASN A 16 26.07 7.46 5.77
CA ASN A 16 25.37 8.75 5.73
C ASN A 16 24.14 8.77 4.79
N GLY A 17 23.69 7.61 4.30
CA GLY A 17 22.54 7.47 3.42
C GLY A 17 21.34 6.70 4.00
N LEU A 18 21.37 6.30 5.28
CA LEU A 18 20.21 5.71 5.96
C LEU A 18 19.63 6.71 6.97
N THR A 19 19.31 7.92 6.51
CA THR A 19 18.36 8.76 7.23
C THR A 19 16.99 8.08 7.12
N VAL A 20 16.51 7.55 8.25
CA VAL A 20 15.18 6.94 8.43
C VAL A 20 14.07 8.03 8.48
N ASP A 21 14.41 9.29 8.18
CA ASP A 21 13.54 10.45 8.45
C ASP A 21 13.20 11.35 7.25
N ASP A 22 13.56 11.00 6.01
CA ASP A 22 13.17 11.80 4.84
C ASP A 22 12.71 10.97 3.63
N THR A 23 12.15 9.77 3.84
CA THR A 23 11.25 9.27 2.80
C THR A 23 9.98 10.12 2.87
N PRO A 24 9.59 10.86 1.80
CA PRO A 24 8.23 11.37 1.73
C PRO A 24 7.33 10.19 2.05
N LEU A 25 6.27 10.38 2.87
CA LEU A 25 5.23 9.37 3.10
C LEU A 25 5.15 8.52 1.84
N ALA A 26 5.74 7.33 1.87
CA ALA A 26 5.67 6.48 0.71
C ALA A 26 4.16 6.21 0.68
N ALA A 27 3.48 6.80 -0.31
CA ALA A 27 2.04 6.69 -0.46
C ALA A 27 1.59 5.20 -0.48
N TYR A 28 2.57 4.32 -0.64
CA TYR A 28 2.54 2.87 -0.60
C TYR A 28 3.62 2.34 0.36
N CYS A 29 3.27 1.37 1.21
CA CYS A 29 4.18 0.61 2.07
C CYS A 29 4.21 -0.87 1.66
N ARG A 30 5.13 -1.68 2.20
CA ARG A 30 5.08 -3.13 1.98
C ARG A 30 3.89 -3.75 2.73
N ARG A 31 3.09 -4.56 2.04
CA ARG A 31 1.95 -5.28 2.63
C ARG A 31 2.40 -6.33 3.64
N ALA A 32 1.80 -6.31 4.82
CA ALA A 32 1.99 -7.34 5.86
C ALA A 32 1.45 -8.71 5.45
N LEU A 33 0.32 -8.74 4.73
CA LEU A 33 -0.32 -9.96 4.25
C LEU A 33 -0.14 -10.07 2.73
N ARG A 34 0.45 -11.17 2.28
CA ARG A 34 0.64 -11.49 0.85
C ARG A 34 0.16 -12.92 0.57
N PRO A 35 -0.66 -13.14 -0.48
CA PRO A 35 -1.27 -12.15 -1.39
C PRO A 35 -2.38 -11.32 -0.70
N PRO A 36 -2.81 -10.19 -1.27
CA PRO A 36 -3.97 -9.45 -0.76
C PRO A 36 -5.22 -10.32 -0.74
N VAL A 37 -6.17 -9.96 0.14
CA VAL A 37 -7.47 -10.64 0.20
C VAL A 37 -8.26 -10.27 -1.04
N MET A 38 -8.38 -11.23 -1.96
CA MET A 38 -9.01 -11.05 -3.25
C MET A 38 -10.23 -11.95 -3.41
N ILE A 39 -11.28 -11.42 -4.02
CA ILE A 39 -12.43 -12.18 -4.53
C ILE A 39 -12.08 -12.63 -5.95
N ARG A 40 -12.21 -13.95 -6.20
CA ARG A 40 -11.90 -14.59 -7.49
C ARG A 40 -10.49 -14.31 -8.02
N GLY A 41 -9.55 -13.92 -7.15
CA GLY A 41 -8.17 -13.60 -7.53
C GLY A 41 -8.01 -12.31 -8.35
N GLU A 42 -9.06 -11.49 -8.45
CA GLU A 42 -9.09 -10.33 -9.35
C GLU A 42 -9.48 -9.03 -8.63
N TYR A 43 -10.38 -9.10 -7.65
CA TYR A 43 -10.93 -7.92 -6.98
C TYR A 43 -10.47 -7.87 -5.54
N VAL A 44 -9.85 -6.78 -5.10
CA VAL A 44 -9.57 -6.59 -3.67
C VAL A 44 -10.86 -6.39 -2.89
N VAL A 45 -10.92 -6.94 -1.68
CA VAL A 45 -12.07 -6.73 -0.77
C VAL A 45 -12.01 -5.34 -0.12
N THR A 46 -10.81 -4.83 0.12
CA THR A 46 -10.57 -3.55 0.79
C THR A 46 -9.62 -2.69 -0.04
N CYS A 47 -9.91 -1.39 -0.18
CA CYS A 47 -9.02 -0.43 -0.84
C CYS A 47 -7.92 0.12 0.09
N VAL A 48 -7.71 -0.55 1.22
CA VAL A 48 -6.65 -0.29 2.19
C VAL A 48 -5.99 -1.60 2.59
N TYR A 49 -4.71 -1.57 2.94
CA TYR A 49 -3.97 -2.73 3.43
C TYR A 49 -3.05 -2.35 4.61
N LEU A 50 -2.75 -3.36 5.42
CA LEU A 50 -1.85 -3.24 6.57
C LEU A 50 -0.38 -3.24 6.12
N CYS A 51 0.40 -2.28 6.63
CA CYS A 51 1.84 -2.19 6.41
C CYS A 51 2.61 -3.19 7.28
N GLU A 52 3.73 -3.70 6.76
CA GLU A 52 4.73 -4.45 7.54
C GLU A 52 5.39 -3.54 8.59
N GLY A 53 5.69 -4.13 9.76
CA GLY A 53 6.44 -3.50 10.83
C GLY A 53 5.59 -2.75 11.87
N LEU A 54 6.28 -2.16 12.83
CA LEU A 54 5.70 -1.30 13.86
C LEU A 54 6.15 0.15 13.62
N PRO A 55 5.31 1.16 13.95
CA PRO A 55 3.93 1.03 14.44
C PRO A 55 2.99 0.49 13.35
N PHE A 56 1.87 -0.13 13.76
CA PHE A 56 0.85 -0.58 12.82
C PHE A 56 0.31 0.61 12.04
N ARG A 57 0.45 0.55 10.71
CA ARG A 57 0.01 1.58 9.77
C ARG A 57 -0.79 0.94 8.66
N PHE A 58 -1.71 1.70 8.09
CA PHE A 58 -2.45 1.31 6.91
C PHE A 58 -2.03 2.20 5.73
N SER A 59 -2.05 1.64 4.54
CA SER A 59 -1.82 2.36 3.29
C SER A 59 -2.94 2.04 2.31
N ARG A 60 -3.12 2.91 1.32
CA ARG A 60 -4.18 2.82 0.33
C ARG A 60 -3.73 1.96 -0.85
N GLU A 61 -4.66 1.20 -1.39
CA GLU A 61 -4.50 0.60 -2.71
C GLU A 61 -4.27 1.69 -3.76
N HIS A 62 -3.63 1.31 -4.87
CA HIS A 62 -3.47 2.24 -5.97
C HIS A 62 -4.85 2.62 -6.54
N ASP A 63 -5.05 3.90 -6.83
CA ASP A 63 -6.30 4.33 -7.47
C ASP A 63 -6.46 3.60 -8.82
N GLY A 64 -7.67 3.12 -9.11
CA GLY A 64 -7.93 2.25 -10.26
C GLY A 64 -7.71 0.76 -10.02
N THR A 65 -7.27 0.33 -8.82
CA THR A 65 -7.25 -1.09 -8.45
C THR A 65 -8.66 -1.66 -8.47
N ARG A 66 -8.87 -2.81 -9.13
CA ARG A 66 -10.19 -3.48 -9.16
C ARG A 66 -10.59 -3.92 -7.76
N CYS A 67 -11.74 -3.45 -7.29
CA CYS A 67 -12.31 -3.82 -6.00
C CYS A 67 -13.72 -4.37 -6.16
N ALA A 68 -14.19 -5.08 -5.15
CA ALA A 68 -15.57 -5.56 -5.11
C ALA A 68 -16.15 -5.33 -3.71
N ALA A 69 -17.32 -4.70 -3.67
CA ALA A 69 -18.06 -4.40 -2.46
C ALA A 69 -19.39 -5.15 -2.45
N PHE A 70 -19.91 -5.47 -1.27
CA PHE A 70 -21.21 -6.10 -1.12
C PHE A 70 -22.28 -5.01 -0.93
N VAL A 71 -23.15 -4.83 -1.92
CA VAL A 71 -24.20 -3.80 -1.96
C VAL A 71 -25.53 -4.46 -2.29
N ASP A 72 -26.57 -4.19 -1.50
CA ASP A 72 -27.93 -4.76 -1.67
C ASP A 72 -28.01 -6.29 -1.81
N GLY A 73 -27.11 -7.04 -1.17
CA GLY A 73 -27.09 -8.51 -1.30
C GLY A 73 -26.28 -9.04 -2.48
N TYR A 74 -25.65 -8.17 -3.27
CA TYR A 74 -24.87 -8.53 -4.46
C TYR A 74 -23.43 -8.01 -4.39
N THR A 75 -22.50 -8.82 -4.89
CA THR A 75 -21.11 -8.37 -5.10
C THR A 75 -21.06 -7.44 -6.31
N THR A 76 -20.86 -6.16 -6.06
CA THR A 76 -20.75 -5.11 -7.08
C THR A 76 -19.29 -4.75 -7.29
N GLN A 77 -18.89 -4.61 -8.56
CA GLN A 77 -17.52 -4.29 -8.95
C GLN A 77 -17.30 -2.78 -8.97
N GLY A 78 -16.09 -2.37 -8.66
CA GLY A 78 -15.69 -0.98 -8.62
C GLY A 78 -14.19 -0.80 -8.78
N TYR A 79 -13.75 0.42 -8.54
CA TYR A 79 -12.33 0.77 -8.51
C TYR A 79 -11.99 1.49 -7.23
N CYS A 80 -10.80 1.23 -6.72
CA CYS A 80 -10.28 1.98 -5.58
C CYS A 80 -10.04 3.42 -5.96
N LYS A 81 -10.46 4.34 -5.10
CA LYS A 81 -10.14 5.75 -5.18
C LYS A 81 -10.04 6.32 -3.79
N ASP A 82 -8.91 6.94 -3.50
CA ASP A 82 -8.62 7.55 -2.20
C ASP A 82 -8.77 6.60 -0.99
N GLY A 83 -8.70 5.28 -1.20
CA GLY A 83 -8.82 4.26 -0.15
C GLY A 83 -10.23 3.69 0.00
N GLU A 84 -11.19 4.13 -0.80
CA GLU A 84 -12.55 3.62 -0.85
C GLU A 84 -12.82 2.87 -2.16
N CYS A 85 -13.74 1.91 -2.13
CA CYS A 85 -14.17 1.21 -3.33
C CYS A 85 -15.35 1.96 -3.95
N GLU A 86 -15.10 2.78 -4.98
CA GLU A 86 -16.17 3.42 -5.74
C GLU A 86 -16.83 2.37 -6.65
N VAL A 87 -18.00 1.88 -6.23
CA VAL A 87 -18.81 0.97 -7.04
C VAL A 87 -19.33 1.69 -8.27
N GLN A 88 -19.23 1.05 -9.43
CA GLN A 88 -19.80 1.62 -10.64
C GLN A 88 -21.32 1.36 -10.65
N GLU A 89 -22.10 2.25 -10.01
CA GLU A 89 -23.56 2.29 -10.15
C GLU A 89 -24.05 2.70 -11.55
N ALA A 90 -23.14 3.09 -12.46
CA ALA A 90 -23.47 3.53 -13.82
C ALA A 90 -24.10 2.47 -14.74
N ALA A 91 -24.32 1.23 -14.27
CA ALA A 91 -25.14 0.23 -14.94
C ALA A 91 -26.56 0.07 -14.34
N ARG A 92 -26.94 0.86 -13.32
CA ARG A 92 -28.28 0.83 -12.69
C ARG A 92 -29.18 2.01 -13.03
N THR A 93 -28.72 3.02 -13.78
CA THR A 93 -29.63 4.01 -14.36
C THR A 93 -30.19 3.50 -15.68
N LYS A 94 -31.05 2.48 -15.62
CA LYS A 94 -32.09 2.13 -16.62
C LYS A 94 -32.85 0.90 -16.13
N GLN A 95 -33.85 1.11 -15.29
CA GLN A 95 -35.20 0.57 -15.45
C GLN A 95 -36.16 1.30 -14.52
#